data_AF-A0A2E8TPH5-F1
#
_entry.id   AF-A0A2E8TPH5-F1
#
_cell.length_a   1.000
_cell.length_b   1.000
_cell.length_c   1.000
_cell.angle_alpha   90.00
_cell.angle_beta   90.00
_cell.angle_gamma   90.00
#
_symmetry.space_group_name_H-M   'P 1'
#
loop_
_entity.id
_entity.type
_entity.pdbx_description
1 polymer ?
#
loop_
_entity_poly.entity_id
_entity_poly.type
_entity_poly.pdbx_seq_one_letter_code
_entity_poly.pdbx_strand_id
1 'polypeptide(L)'
;AKVKMGYSVFKYNHARGNQPFYKSKGNTLDDLGNYLNDYTIFELFAEYKHELYGLPVTAHLDWLKNNEASDQDTAYSAGIKLGSSSKKYGREFSYTYHDTEKDAVIGAFSDSDFAGGVTDSKGHFIRARYGLMDNVRLGGTFIISKHGSFSGTEEDYNRMQLDLEFKF
;
A
#
# COMPACT_ATOMS: atom_id res chain seq x y z
N ALA A 1 12.62 4.74 22.53
CA ALA A 1 11.87 4.12 21.42
C ALA A 1 10.36 4.28 21.68
N LYS A 2 9.53 4.32 20.65
CA LYS A 2 8.06 4.37 20.75
C LYS A 2 7.47 3.29 19.86
N VAL A 3 6.51 2.54 20.38
CA VAL A 3 5.75 1.52 19.65
C VAL A 3 4.29 1.97 19.59
N LYS A 4 3.67 1.82 18.42
CA LYS A 4 2.22 1.89 18.26
C LYS A 4 1.77 0.62 17.58
N MET A 5 0.66 0.06 18.01
CA MET A 5 0.02 -1.07 17.37
C MET A 5 -1.48 -0.97 17.54
N GLY A 6 -2.23 -1.60 16.67
CA GLY A 6 -3.67 -1.62 16.74
C GLY A 6 -4.27 -2.58 15.74
N TYR A 7 -5.60 -2.58 15.71
CA TYR A 7 -6.37 -3.36 14.76
C TYR A 7 -7.56 -2.53 14.27
N SER A 8 -8.10 -2.92 13.12
CA SER A 8 -9.32 -2.33 12.58
C SER A 8 -10.15 -3.39 11.85
N VAL A 9 -11.44 -3.09 11.62
CA VAL A 9 -12.36 -3.94 10.86
C VAL A 9 -13.11 -3.06 9.88
N PHE A 10 -13.02 -3.38 8.59
CA PHE A 10 -13.78 -2.75 7.52
C PHE A 10 -14.77 -3.75 6.94
N LYS A 11 -16.05 -3.39 6.90
CA LYS A 11 -17.10 -4.26 6.38
C LYS A 11 -17.79 -3.63 5.19
N TYR A 12 -17.71 -4.31 4.05
CA TYR A 12 -18.45 -4.00 2.84
C TYR A 12 -19.53 -5.07 2.67
N ASN A 13 -20.75 -4.74 3.09
CA ASN A 13 -21.89 -5.65 2.98
C ASN A 13 -22.42 -5.65 1.54
N HIS A 14 -22.89 -6.83 1.09
CA HIS A 14 -23.52 -7.00 -0.21
C HIS A 14 -22.61 -6.66 -1.39
N ALA A 15 -21.30 -6.88 -1.26
CA ALA A 15 -20.45 -6.90 -2.45
C ALA A 15 -20.80 -8.13 -3.29
N ARG A 16 -20.88 -9.30 -2.65
CA ARG A 16 -21.20 -10.57 -3.30
C ARG A 16 -22.53 -10.47 -4.06
N GLY A 17 -22.51 -10.90 -5.32
CA GLY A 17 -23.67 -10.88 -6.20
C GLY A 17 -24.05 -9.51 -6.75
N ASN A 18 -23.27 -8.46 -6.47
CA ASN A 18 -23.41 -7.14 -7.08
C ASN A 18 -22.21 -6.77 -7.95
N GLN A 19 -22.44 -5.85 -8.89
CA GLN A 19 -21.40 -5.33 -9.77
C GLN A 19 -20.33 -4.54 -8.98
N PRO A 20 -19.08 -4.49 -9.48
CA PRO A 20 -18.03 -3.69 -8.89
C PRO A 20 -18.38 -2.20 -8.76
N PHE A 21 -17.91 -1.56 -7.67
CA PHE A 21 -18.14 -0.13 -7.41
C PHE A 21 -17.70 0.79 -8.58
N TYR A 22 -16.68 0.38 -9.34
CA TYR A 22 -16.26 1.02 -10.58
C TYR A 22 -15.72 -0.02 -11.57
N LYS A 23 -14.69 -0.76 -11.13
CA LYS A 23 -14.11 -1.92 -11.81
C LYS A 23 -13.67 -2.89 -10.71
N SER A 24 -13.61 -4.19 -11.00
CA SER A 24 -13.13 -5.18 -10.02
C SER A 24 -11.69 -4.94 -9.62
N LYS A 25 -10.88 -4.40 -10.55
CA LYS A 25 -9.48 -4.05 -10.33
C LYS A 25 -8.71 -5.20 -9.66
N GLY A 26 -8.86 -6.40 -10.21
CA GLY A 26 -8.22 -7.61 -9.71
C GLY A 26 -9.19 -8.55 -9.01
N ASN A 27 -10.17 -8.07 -8.24
CA ASN A 27 -11.09 -8.94 -7.49
C ASN A 27 -11.82 -9.98 -8.36
N THR A 28 -12.09 -11.14 -7.76
CA THR A 28 -12.77 -12.27 -8.41
C THR A 28 -14.24 -11.99 -8.64
N LEU A 29 -14.71 -12.28 -9.86
CA LEU A 29 -16.10 -12.09 -10.29
C LEU A 29 -16.73 -13.42 -10.73
N ASP A 30 -18.06 -13.49 -10.70
CA ASP A 30 -18.86 -14.54 -11.34
C ASP A 30 -18.99 -14.31 -12.86
N ASP A 31 -19.63 -15.25 -13.57
CA ASP A 31 -19.85 -15.18 -15.02
C ASP A 31 -20.71 -13.99 -15.46
N LEU A 32 -21.45 -13.38 -14.53
CA LEU A 32 -22.28 -12.19 -14.75
C LEU A 32 -21.51 -10.89 -14.43
N GLY A 33 -20.24 -10.99 -14.01
CA GLY A 33 -19.39 -9.86 -13.66
C GLY A 33 -19.65 -9.28 -12.27
N ASN A 34 -20.37 -9.99 -11.39
CA ASN A 34 -20.58 -9.57 -10.01
C ASN A 34 -19.47 -10.11 -9.09
N TYR A 35 -19.21 -9.45 -7.96
CA TYR A 35 -18.26 -9.99 -6.99
C TYR A 35 -18.65 -11.39 -6.52
N LEU A 36 -17.65 -12.27 -6.44
CA LEU A 36 -17.82 -13.62 -5.90
C LEU A 36 -17.81 -13.65 -4.37
N ASN A 37 -17.12 -12.69 -3.74
CA ASN A 37 -16.92 -12.61 -2.30
C ASN A 37 -17.55 -11.33 -1.70
N ASP A 38 -17.94 -11.41 -0.43
CA ASP A 38 -18.10 -10.22 0.40
C ASP A 38 -16.74 -9.79 0.96
N TYR A 39 -16.68 -8.66 1.67
CA TYR A 39 -15.42 -8.16 2.23
C TYR A 39 -15.59 -7.70 3.67
N THR A 40 -15.20 -8.59 4.59
CA THR A 40 -15.01 -8.28 6.02
C THR A 40 -13.51 -8.31 6.29
N ILE A 41 -12.86 -7.16 6.13
CA ILE A 41 -11.41 -7.01 6.18
C ILE A 41 -11.00 -6.70 7.61
N PHE A 42 -10.21 -7.58 8.21
CA PHE A 42 -9.54 -7.34 9.47
C PHE A 42 -8.11 -6.86 9.19
N GLU A 43 -7.67 -5.84 9.90
CA GLU A 43 -6.32 -5.28 9.80
C GLU A 43 -5.63 -5.32 11.16
N LEU A 44 -4.36 -5.69 11.15
CA LEU A 44 -3.39 -5.47 12.22
C LEU A 44 -2.31 -4.53 11.71
N PHE A 45 -1.95 -3.53 12.50
CA PHE A 45 -0.85 -2.63 12.16
C PHE A 45 0.09 -2.42 13.34
N ALA A 46 1.35 -2.18 13.03
CA ALA A 46 2.37 -1.82 14.00
C ALA A 46 3.35 -0.78 13.41
N GLU A 47 3.75 0.17 14.24
CA GLU A 47 4.76 1.18 13.93
C GLU A 47 5.78 1.24 15.07
N TYR A 48 7.06 1.14 14.72
CA TYR A 48 8.17 1.28 15.65
C TYR A 48 9.00 2.52 15.30
N LYS A 49 9.21 3.40 16.26
CA LYS A 49 10.00 4.63 16.14
C LYS A 49 11.19 4.60 17.07
N HIS A 50 12.37 4.80 16.52
CA HIS A 50 13.63 4.83 17.25
C HIS A 50 14.52 5.97 16.73
N GLU A 51 15.56 6.29 17.49
CA GLU A 51 16.62 7.19 17.04
C GLU A 51 17.95 6.46 17.22
N LEU A 52 18.65 6.21 16.11
CA LEU A 52 19.91 5.48 16.09
C LEU A 52 21.04 6.46 15.77
N TYR A 53 21.88 6.78 16.75
CA TYR A 53 22.99 7.73 16.60
C TYR A 53 22.56 9.10 16.01
N GLY A 54 21.42 9.64 16.46
CA GLY A 54 20.87 10.90 15.96
C GLY A 54 20.11 10.79 14.63
N LEU A 55 20.01 9.59 14.04
CA LEU A 55 19.20 9.32 12.86
C LEU A 55 17.81 8.78 13.28
N PRO A 56 16.71 9.51 13.00
CA PRO A 56 15.37 8.97 13.18
C PRO A 56 15.14 7.74 12.31
N VAL A 57 14.63 6.67 12.89
CA VAL A 57 14.26 5.43 12.20
C VAL A 57 12.80 5.10 12.52
N THR A 58 12.00 4.82 11.49
CA THR A 58 10.63 4.32 11.64
C THR A 58 10.48 3.03 10.86
N ALA A 59 9.97 1.97 11.47
CA ALA A 59 9.54 0.76 10.78
C ALA A 59 8.02 0.61 10.92
N HIS A 60 7.37 0.04 9.91
CA HIS A 60 5.95 -0.28 9.94
C HIS A 60 5.69 -1.68 9.39
N LEU A 61 4.58 -2.26 9.83
CA LEU A 61 3.99 -3.50 9.34
C LEU A 61 2.47 -3.32 9.35
N ASP A 62 1.83 -3.68 8.25
CA ASP A 62 0.38 -3.83 8.12
C ASP A 62 0.10 -5.23 7.61
N TRP A 63 -0.90 -5.89 8.18
CA TRP A 63 -1.40 -7.19 7.74
C TRP A 63 -2.91 -7.14 7.71
N LEU A 64 -3.50 -7.48 6.58
CA LEU A 64 -4.93 -7.46 6.34
C LEU A 64 -5.39 -8.84 5.89
N LYS A 65 -6.59 -9.22 6.29
CA LYS A 65 -7.25 -10.45 5.84
C LYS A 65 -8.74 -10.21 5.61
N ASN A 66 -9.23 -10.57 4.43
CA ASN A 66 -10.66 -10.68 4.15
C ASN A 66 -11.20 -12.00 4.69
N ASN A 67 -12.09 -11.95 5.67
CA ASN A 67 -12.65 -13.15 6.28
C ASN A 67 -13.80 -13.80 5.49
N GLU A 68 -14.22 -13.18 4.38
CA GLU A 68 -15.32 -13.68 3.54
C GLU A 68 -14.83 -14.36 2.25
N ALA A 69 -13.53 -14.31 1.96
CA ALA A 69 -12.89 -15.01 0.85
C ALA A 69 -12.19 -16.28 1.35
N SER A 70 -12.21 -17.36 0.56
CA SER A 70 -11.59 -18.65 0.94
C SER A 70 -10.16 -18.84 0.44
N ASP A 71 -9.72 -18.00 -0.50
CA ASP A 71 -8.39 -17.99 -1.10
C ASP A 71 -8.06 -16.56 -1.55
N GLN A 72 -6.78 -16.25 -1.71
CA GLN A 72 -6.28 -14.93 -2.12
C GLN A 72 -6.82 -13.80 -1.23
N ASP A 73 -6.87 -14.04 0.07
CA ASP A 73 -7.61 -13.26 1.06
C ASP A 73 -6.73 -12.35 1.92
N THR A 74 -5.42 -12.33 1.71
CA THR A 74 -4.45 -11.66 2.58
C THR A 74 -3.68 -10.54 1.86
N ALA A 75 -3.41 -9.45 2.57
CA ALA A 75 -2.49 -8.41 2.12
C ALA A 75 -1.54 -8.03 3.24
N TYR A 76 -0.32 -7.59 2.90
CA TYR A 76 0.58 -7.03 3.89
C TYR A 76 1.49 -5.95 3.29
N SER A 77 1.90 -5.04 4.15
CA SER A 77 2.87 -4.00 3.86
C SER A 77 3.93 -3.98 4.96
N ALA A 78 5.19 -3.83 4.59
CA ALA A 78 6.27 -3.69 5.56
C ALA A 78 7.34 -2.75 5.02
N GLY A 79 7.80 -1.84 5.87
CA GLY A 79 8.78 -0.86 5.40
C GLY A 79 9.55 -0.17 6.51
N ILE A 80 10.60 0.51 6.07
CA ILE A 80 11.50 1.29 6.91
C ILE A 80 11.69 2.68 6.32
N LYS A 81 11.81 3.65 7.21
CA LYS A 81 12.11 5.05 6.91
C LYS A 81 13.27 5.51 7.78
N LEU A 82 14.24 6.15 7.14
CA LEU A 82 15.45 6.66 7.73
C LEU A 82 15.53 8.17 7.53
N GLY A 83 15.85 8.90 8.59
CA GLY A 83 16.01 10.34 8.56
C GLY A 83 14.71 11.13 8.53
N SER A 84 14.84 12.40 8.17
CA SER A 84 13.73 13.34 8.03
C SER A 84 14.12 14.48 7.12
N SER A 85 13.20 14.88 6.24
CA SER A 85 13.30 16.03 5.34
C SER A 85 12.53 17.25 5.86
N SER A 86 12.13 17.25 7.15
CA SER A 86 11.27 18.30 7.70
C SER A 86 11.97 19.65 7.86
N LYS A 87 13.31 19.67 7.91
CA LYS A 87 14.16 20.85 8.05
C LYS A 87 14.99 21.07 6.79
N LYS A 88 15.49 22.29 6.61
CA LYS A 88 16.48 22.61 5.58
C LYS A 88 17.67 21.63 5.64
N TYR A 89 18.05 21.11 4.48
CA TYR A 89 19.09 20.10 4.27
C TYR A 89 18.81 18.72 4.90
N GLY A 90 17.61 18.51 5.44
CA GLY A 90 17.16 17.21 5.94
C GLY A 90 17.06 16.19 4.80
N ARG A 91 17.43 14.94 5.10
CA ARG A 91 17.41 13.81 4.17
C ARG A 91 16.51 12.73 4.72
N GLU A 92 15.63 12.22 3.89
CA GLU A 92 14.75 11.09 4.22
C GLU A 92 14.87 10.04 3.12
N PHE A 93 14.99 8.79 3.51
CA PHE A 93 14.90 7.63 2.64
C PHE A 93 13.85 6.67 3.19
N SER A 94 13.04 6.08 2.33
CA SER A 94 12.13 5.01 2.74
C SER A 94 12.05 3.90 1.70
N TYR A 95 11.92 2.68 2.20
CA TYR A 95 11.61 1.50 1.42
C TYR A 95 10.40 0.80 2.03
N THR A 96 9.41 0.45 1.20
CA THR A 96 8.26 -0.36 1.60
C THR A 96 8.04 -1.45 0.57
N TYR A 97 7.78 -2.67 1.02
CA TYR A 97 7.24 -3.75 0.20
C TYR A 97 5.74 -3.89 0.45
N HIS A 98 4.98 -4.09 -0.62
CA HIS A 98 3.55 -4.39 -0.59
C HIS A 98 3.29 -5.72 -1.30
N ASP A 99 2.36 -6.49 -0.75
CA ASP A 99 1.78 -7.68 -1.36
C ASP A 99 0.28 -7.66 -1.08
N THR A 100 -0.54 -7.77 -2.11
CA THR A 100 -1.99 -7.70 -2.01
C THR A 100 -2.58 -8.79 -2.88
N GLU A 101 -3.03 -9.86 -2.24
CA GLU A 101 -3.72 -10.94 -2.93
C GLU A 101 -5.05 -10.44 -3.52
N LYS A 102 -5.55 -11.20 -4.48
CA LYS A 102 -6.65 -10.84 -5.38
C LYS A 102 -7.92 -10.35 -4.67
N ASP A 103 -8.32 -11.00 -3.59
CA ASP A 103 -9.57 -10.79 -2.87
C ASP A 103 -9.34 -10.36 -1.40
N ALA A 104 -8.13 -9.90 -1.08
CA ALA A 104 -7.76 -9.40 0.24
C ALA A 104 -8.44 -8.07 0.61
N VAL A 105 -8.65 -7.22 -0.40
CA VAL A 105 -9.29 -5.91 -0.28
C VAL A 105 -10.16 -5.62 -1.50
N ILE A 106 -11.06 -4.64 -1.41
CA ILE A 106 -11.79 -4.15 -2.59
C ILE A 106 -10.81 -3.41 -3.51
N GLY A 107 -10.51 -4.00 -4.67
CA GLY A 107 -9.53 -3.47 -5.62
C GLY A 107 -9.91 -2.13 -6.22
N ALA A 108 -11.20 -1.78 -6.24
CA ALA A 108 -11.65 -0.45 -6.68
C ALA A 108 -11.07 0.70 -5.83
N PHE A 109 -10.59 0.42 -4.62
CA PHE A 109 -9.98 1.40 -3.71
C PHE A 109 -8.45 1.28 -3.63
N SER A 110 -7.82 0.44 -4.46
CA SER A 110 -6.37 0.30 -4.52
C SER A 110 -5.70 1.56 -5.10
N ASP A 111 -4.50 1.85 -4.63
CA ASP A 111 -3.67 2.97 -5.09
C ASP A 111 -3.34 2.84 -6.58
N SER A 112 -3.79 3.80 -7.39
CA SER A 112 -3.57 3.80 -8.85
C SER A 112 -2.11 3.91 -9.26
N ASP A 113 -1.26 4.41 -8.37
CA ASP A 113 0.17 4.60 -8.64
C ASP A 113 0.94 3.28 -8.46
N PHE A 114 0.42 2.35 -7.68
CA PHE A 114 1.00 1.03 -7.45
C PHE A 114 0.35 -0.03 -8.32
N ALA A 115 1.15 -0.74 -9.13
CA ALA A 115 0.68 -1.81 -9.99
C ALA A 115 -0.56 -1.44 -10.85
N GLY A 116 -0.73 -0.17 -11.23
CA GLY A 116 -1.92 0.28 -11.99
C GLY A 116 -3.25 0.30 -11.20
N GLY A 117 -3.18 0.20 -9.87
CA GLY A 117 -4.33 0.17 -8.98
C GLY A 117 -5.18 -1.08 -9.16
N VAL A 118 -4.55 -2.24 -9.06
CA VAL A 118 -5.21 -3.55 -9.02
C VAL A 118 -4.71 -4.37 -7.82
N THR A 119 -5.56 -5.25 -7.30
CA THR A 119 -5.17 -6.37 -6.42
C THR A 119 -4.54 -7.49 -7.24
N ASP A 120 -4.14 -8.60 -6.60
CA ASP A 120 -3.25 -9.60 -7.22
C ASP A 120 -1.93 -8.94 -7.64
N SER A 121 -1.37 -8.13 -6.73
CA SER A 121 -0.24 -7.26 -7.02
C SER A 121 0.77 -7.21 -5.88
N LYS A 122 2.04 -7.03 -6.24
CA LYS A 122 3.14 -6.91 -5.27
C LYS A 122 4.32 -6.14 -5.82
N GLY A 123 5.16 -5.63 -4.93
CA GLY A 123 6.26 -4.78 -5.33
C GLY A 123 6.79 -3.84 -4.27
N HIS A 124 7.58 -2.89 -4.73
CA HIS A 124 8.47 -2.07 -3.92
C HIS A 124 8.21 -0.59 -4.18
N PHE A 125 8.09 0.18 -3.10
CA PHE A 125 8.26 1.63 -3.11
C PHE A 125 9.64 1.97 -2.59
N ILE A 126 10.40 2.72 -3.38
CA ILE A 126 11.69 3.31 -2.99
C ILE A 126 11.51 4.82 -3.09
N ARG A 127 11.69 5.54 -1.98
CA ARG A 127 11.50 6.99 -1.94
C ARG A 127 12.67 7.69 -1.30
N ALA A 128 13.01 8.85 -1.85
CA ALA A 128 13.99 9.76 -1.27
C ALA A 128 13.40 11.17 -1.23
N ARG A 129 13.64 11.90 -0.15
CA ARG A 129 13.26 13.31 -0.01
C ARG A 129 14.40 14.15 0.52
N TYR A 130 14.44 15.40 0.08
CA TYR A 130 15.40 16.41 0.49
C TYR A 130 14.72 17.72 0.86
N GLY A 131 15.00 18.23 2.06
CA GLY A 131 14.51 19.53 2.52
C GLY A 131 15.30 20.66 1.87
N LEU A 132 14.68 21.39 0.95
CA LEU A 132 15.29 22.57 0.32
C LEU A 132 15.23 23.79 1.26
N MET A 133 14.13 23.92 2.00
CA MET A 133 13.86 24.91 3.04
C MET A 133 13.04 24.23 4.14
N ASP A 134 12.82 24.89 5.28
CA ASP A 134 12.00 24.31 6.36
C ASP A 134 10.55 24.02 5.92
N ASN A 135 10.10 24.69 4.87
CA ASN A 135 8.76 24.57 4.31
C ASN A 135 8.72 24.08 2.84
N VAL A 136 9.86 23.73 2.24
CA VAL A 136 9.94 23.26 0.83
C VAL A 136 10.74 21.97 0.75
N ARG A 137 10.20 20.93 0.10
CA ARG A 137 10.85 19.63 -0.06
C ARG A 137 10.82 19.17 -1.51
N LEU A 138 11.91 18.58 -1.96
CA LEU A 138 11.98 17.81 -3.20
C LEU A 138 11.86 16.33 -2.86
N GLY A 139 10.99 15.61 -3.55
CA GLY A 139 10.76 14.18 -3.37
C GLY A 139 10.90 13.43 -4.68
N GLY A 140 11.40 12.20 -4.61
CA GLY A 140 11.39 11.24 -5.70
C GLY A 140 10.86 9.90 -5.22
N THR A 141 9.98 9.29 -6.02
CA THR A 141 9.39 7.98 -5.76
C THR A 141 9.63 7.07 -6.97
N PHE A 142 10.16 5.87 -6.70
CA PHE A 142 10.28 4.78 -7.66
C PHE A 142 9.43 3.62 -7.18
N ILE A 143 8.59 3.12 -8.08
CA ILE A 143 7.68 2.01 -7.85
C ILE A 143 8.09 0.90 -8.81
N ILE A 144 8.43 -0.25 -8.27
CA ILE A 144 8.76 -1.45 -9.03
C ILE A 144 7.76 -2.51 -8.60
N SER A 145 6.78 -2.79 -9.45
CA SER A 145 5.66 -3.65 -9.08
C SER A 145 5.24 -4.54 -10.24
N LYS A 146 4.43 -5.54 -9.92
CA LYS A 146 3.80 -6.41 -10.89
C LYS A 146 2.43 -6.85 -10.39
N HIS A 147 1.58 -7.28 -11.30
CA HIS A 147 0.26 -7.81 -10.95
C HIS A 147 -0.19 -8.93 -11.88
N GLY A 148 -1.25 -9.63 -11.51
CA GLY A 148 -1.85 -10.70 -12.32
C GLY A 148 -1.19 -12.06 -12.16
N SER A 149 -0.32 -12.24 -11.14
CA SER A 149 0.41 -13.49 -10.89
C SER A 149 -0.54 -14.66 -10.68
N PHE A 150 -1.62 -14.47 -9.90
CA PHE A 150 -2.63 -15.49 -9.68
C PHE A 150 -3.62 -15.59 -10.85
N SER A 151 -3.93 -14.47 -11.48
CA SER A 151 -4.88 -14.38 -12.60
C SER A 151 -4.32 -14.95 -13.92
N GLY A 152 -3.06 -15.41 -13.93
CA GLY A 152 -2.47 -16.21 -14.99
C GLY A 152 -1.73 -15.40 -16.07
N THR A 153 -1.73 -14.07 -16.00
CA THR A 153 -0.92 -13.20 -16.87
C THR A 153 -0.25 -12.16 -15.99
N GLU A 154 1.01 -12.40 -15.65
CA GLU A 154 1.81 -11.47 -14.86
C GLU A 154 2.27 -10.31 -15.75
N GLU A 155 2.00 -9.09 -15.31
CA GLU A 155 2.39 -7.86 -15.98
C GLU A 155 3.26 -7.00 -15.05
N ASP A 156 4.40 -6.54 -15.57
CA ASP A 156 5.26 -5.59 -14.87
C ASP A 156 4.69 -4.17 -14.97
N TYR A 157 4.73 -3.44 -13.85
CA TYR A 157 4.32 -2.05 -13.74
C TYR A 157 5.37 -1.27 -12.96
N ASN A 158 6.13 -0.43 -13.68
CA ASN A 158 7.15 0.44 -13.09
C ASN A 158 6.77 1.91 -13.26
N ARG A 159 6.92 2.69 -12.19
CA ARG A 159 6.60 4.12 -12.20
C ARG A 159 7.68 4.93 -11.47
N MET A 160 7.95 6.12 -11.99
CA MET A 160 8.79 7.13 -11.34
C MET A 160 8.02 8.44 -11.22
N GLN A 161 8.14 9.11 -10.07
CA GLN A 161 7.52 10.39 -9.78
C GLN A 161 8.56 11.34 -9.16
N LEU A 162 8.39 12.63 -9.45
CA LEU A 162 9.18 13.72 -8.88
C LEU A 162 8.22 14.79 -8.36
N ASP A 163 8.36 15.13 -7.09
CA ASP A 163 7.44 16.00 -6.36
C ASP A 163 8.17 17.21 -5.78
N LEU A 164 7.54 18.38 -5.84
CA LEU A 164 7.97 19.57 -5.11
C LEU A 164 6.86 19.96 -4.13
N GLU A 165 7.09 19.72 -2.84
CA GLU A 165 6.11 19.90 -1.77
C GLU A 165 6.31 21.24 -1.04
N PHE A 166 5.23 22.02 -0.89
CA PHE A 166 5.20 23.30 -0.16
C PHE A 166 4.29 23.21 1.06
N LYS A 167 4.76 23.70 2.21
CA LYS A 167 3.95 23.86 3.42
C LYS A 167 3.78 25.35 3.73
N PHE A 168 2.54 25.80 3.89
CA PHE A 168 2.19 27.18 4.26
C PHE A 168 1.96 27.32 5.75
#